data_AF-A0A1V5Y8S0-F1
#
_entry.id   AF-A0A1V5Y8S0-F1
#
_cell.length_a   1.000
_cell.length_b   1.000
_cell.length_c   1.000
_cell.angle_alpha   90.00
_cell.angle_beta   90.00
_cell.angle_gamma   90.00
#
_symmetry.space_group_name_H-M   'P 1'
#
loop_
_entity.id
_entity.type
_entity.pdbx_description
1 polymer ?
#
loop_
_entity_poly.entity_id
_entity_poly.type
_entity_poly.pdbx_seq_one_letter_code
_entity_poly.pdbx_strand_id
1 'polypeptide(L)' 'MAGWDYDQARRVARWPLRELLLAFLEHMRDRAVEAYRWDVLTWAVLEPHRKEESRGKPPKVPDILKKG' A
#
# COMPACT_ATOMS: atom_id res chain seq x y z
N MET A 1 38.45 24.66 19.55
CA MET A 1 38.05 23.50 18.74
C MET A 1 36.72 22.99 19.28
N ALA A 2 35.60 23.51 18.78
CA ALA A 2 34.28 23.01 19.13
C ALA A 2 33.94 21.88 18.14
N GLY A 3 33.65 20.71 18.68
CA GLY A 3 33.43 19.48 17.94
C GLY A 3 32.29 19.61 16.94
N TRP A 4 32.62 19.33 15.68
CA TRP A 4 31.66 19.14 14.61
C TRP A 4 30.85 17.89 14.97
N ASP A 5 29.62 18.09 15.47
CA ASP A 5 28.71 17.02 15.87
C ASP A 5 28.18 16.32 14.60
N TYR A 6 29.04 15.50 14.01
CA TYR A 6 28.76 14.70 12.82
C TYR A 6 27.60 13.72 13.06
N ASP A 7 27.39 13.29 14.30
CA ASP A 7 26.30 12.37 14.66
C ASP A 7 24.94 13.07 14.69
N GLN A 8 24.87 14.33 15.14
CA GLN A 8 23.65 15.15 14.98
C GLN A 8 23.30 15.34 13.50
N ALA A 9 24.26 15.74 12.66
CA ALA A 9 24.01 15.98 11.24
C ALA A 9 23.48 14.72 10.53
N ARG A 10 24.01 13.55 10.89
CA ARG A 10 23.59 12.25 10.35
C ARG A 10 22.20 11.82 10.83
N ARG A 11 21.80 12.17 12.06
CA ARG A 11 20.43 11.95 12.57
C ARG A 11 19.42 12.87 11.90
N VAL A 12 19.74 14.16 11.75
CA VAL A 12 18.86 15.14 11.09
C VAL A 12 18.67 14.79 9.61
N ALA A 13 19.72 14.34 8.91
CA ALA A 13 19.62 13.91 7.51
C ALA A 13 18.82 12.61 7.31
N ARG A 14 18.78 11.72 8.30
CA ARG A 14 17.96 10.49 8.26
C ARG A 14 16.46 10.76 8.45
N TRP A 15 16.12 11.83 9.15
CA TRP A 15 14.75 12.14 9.56
C TRP A 15 13.81 12.39 8.36
N PRO A 16 14.14 13.22 7.35
CA PRO A 16 13.24 13.42 6.21
C PRO A 16 13.10 12.16 5.36
N LEU A 17 14.15 11.34 5.25
CA LEU A 17 14.10 10.13 4.42
C LEU A 17 13.21 9.06 5.06
N ARG A 18 13.29 8.88 6.37
CA ARG A 18 12.43 7.92 7.09
C ARG A 18 10.96 8.29 6.95
N GLU A 19 10.61 9.54 7.23
CA GLU A 19 9.22 10.00 7.16
C GLU A 19 8.69 9.95 5.72
N LEU A 20 9.51 10.28 4.73
CA LEU A 20 9.14 10.18 3.32
C LEU A 20 8.88 8.72 2.89
N LEU A 21 9.71 7.77 3.35
CA LEU A 21 9.49 6.35 3.07
C LEU A 21 8.23 5.82 3.75
N LEU A 22 7.93 6.26 4.97
CA LEU A 22 6.68 5.90 5.67
C LEU A 22 5.45 6.46 4.96
N ALA A 23 5.47 7.74 4.59
CA ALA A 23 4.40 8.37 3.83
C ALA A 23 4.20 7.71 2.45
N PHE A 24 5.29 7.29 1.81
CA PHE A 24 5.21 6.55 0.55
C PHE A 24 4.58 5.16 0.73
N LEU A 25 4.92 4.44 1.81
CA LEU A 25 4.29 3.16 2.14
C LEU A 25 2.79 3.31 2.41
N GLU A 26 2.40 4.36 3.13
CA GLU A 26 0.99 4.70 3.37
C GLU A 26 0.27 5.01 2.06
N HIS A 27 0.87 5.83 1.20
CA HIS A 27 0.32 6.12 -0.12
C HIS A 27 0.13 4.85 -0.98
N MET A 28 1.10 3.94 -0.99
CA MET A 28 0.98 2.67 -1.70
C MET A 28 -0.13 1.79 -1.11
N ARG A 29 -0.31 1.81 0.21
CA ARG A 29 -1.39 1.09 0.89
C ARG A 29 -2.75 1.62 0.48
N ASP A 30 -2.94 2.94 0.47
CA ASP A 30 -4.21 3.57 0.08
C ASP A 30 -4.56 3.29 -1.38
N ARG A 31 -3.59 3.39 -2.28
CA ARG A 31 -3.76 3.01 -3.69
C ARG A 31 -4.15 1.55 -3.85
N ALA A 32 -3.55 0.64 -3.07
CA ALA A 32 -3.90 -0.77 -3.09
C ALA A 32 -5.32 -1.04 -2.57
N VAL A 33 -5.77 -0.29 -1.54
CA VAL A 33 -7.16 -0.36 -1.06
C VAL A 33 -8.13 0.08 -2.15
N GLU A 34 -7.86 1.21 -2.80
CA GLU A 34 -8.73 1.74 -3.86
C GLU A 34 -8.83 0.78 -5.05
N ALA A 35 -7.69 0.27 -5.53
CA ALA A 35 -7.65 -0.73 -6.60
C ALA A 35 -8.44 -1.99 -6.23
N TYR A 36 -8.23 -2.52 -5.01
CA TYR A 36 -8.94 -3.70 -4.55
C TYR A 36 -10.46 -3.49 -4.46
N ARG A 37 -10.90 -2.31 -4.00
CA ARG A 37 -12.33 -1.95 -3.98
C ARG A 37 -12.94 -1.98 -5.38
N TRP A 38 -12.23 -1.43 -6.36
CA TRP A 38 -12.68 -1.45 -7.76
C TRP A 38 -12.75 -2.86 -8.34
N ASP A 39 -11.74 -3.69 -8.06
CA ASP A 39 -11.72 -5.09 -8.52
C ASP A 39 -12.90 -5.88 -7.92
N VAL A 40 -13.14 -5.72 -6.61
CA VAL A 40 -14.25 -6.39 -5.92
C VAL A 40 -15.59 -5.90 -6.44
N LEU A 41 -15.76 -4.58 -6.64
CA LEU A 41 -16.99 -4.03 -7.20
C LEU A 41 -17.26 -4.59 -8.60
N THR A 42 -16.23 -4.59 -9.45
CA THR A 42 -16.34 -5.11 -10.81
C THR A 42 -16.71 -6.59 -10.80
N TRP A 43 -16.07 -7.38 -9.94
CA TRP A 43 -16.42 -8.79 -9.76
C TRP A 43 -17.86 -8.95 -9.26
N ALA A 44 -18.26 -8.23 -8.21
CA ALA A 44 -19.59 -8.34 -7.62
C ALA A 44 -20.72 -7.97 -8.59
N VAL A 45 -20.46 -7.03 -9.50
CA VAL A 45 -21.42 -6.62 -10.54
C VAL A 45 -21.49 -7.66 -11.67
N LEU A 46 -20.36 -8.19 -12.13
CA LEU A 46 -20.32 -9.07 -13.30
C LEU A 46 -20.61 -10.54 -12.98
N GLU A 47 -20.16 -11.02 -11.82
CA GLU A 47 -20.18 -12.44 -11.45
C GLU A 47 -21.60 -13.05 -11.43
N PRO A 48 -22.65 -12.38 -10.92
CA PRO A 48 -24.01 -12.93 -10.94
C PRO A 48 -24.54 -13.20 -12.36
N HIS A 49 -24.02 -12.49 -13.36
CA HIS A 49 -24.43 -12.60 -14.76
C HIS A 49 -23.56 -13.58 -15.56
N ARG A 50 -22.53 -14.16 -14.96
CA ARG A 50 -21.69 -15.17 -15.63
C ARG A 50 -22.37 -16.53 -15.63
N LYS A 51 -22.18 -17.27 -16.73
CA LYS A 51 -22.55 -18.68 -16.83
C LYS A 51 -21.83 -19.47 -15.74
N GLU A 52 -22.47 -20.50 -15.21
CA GLU A 52 -21.97 -21.27 -14.06
C GLU A 52 -20.54 -21.83 -14.28
N GLU A 53 -20.26 -22.32 -15.49
CA GLU A 53 -18.95 -22.83 -15.92
C GLU A 53 -17.84 -21.75 -15.98
N SER A 54 -18.23 -20.48 -16.09
CA SER A 54 -17.33 -19.33 -16.19
C SER A 54 -17.24 -18.52 -14.90
N ARG A 55 -17.84 -19.01 -13.81
CA ARG A 55 -17.81 -18.33 -12.52
C ARG A 55 -16.41 -18.27 -11.95
N GLY A 56 -15.99 -17.08 -11.57
CA GLY A 56 -14.67 -16.77 -11.05
C GLY A 56 -14.65 -16.66 -9.53
N LYS A 57 -13.49 -16.94 -8.93
CA LYS A 57 -13.27 -16.62 -7.51
C LYS A 57 -13.21 -15.10 -7.32
N PRO A 58 -13.63 -14.58 -6.15
CA PRO A 58 -13.48 -13.16 -5.86
C PRO A 58 -12.00 -12.74 -5.86
N PRO A 59 -11.72 -11.46 -6.16
CA PRO A 59 -10.37 -10.91 -6.09
C PRO A 59 -9.71 -11.17 -4.73
N LYS A 60 -8.45 -11.56 -4.75
CA LYS A 60 -7.67 -11.79 -3.53
C LYS A 60 -7.25 -10.46 -2.92
N VAL A 61 -7.33 -10.36 -1.60
CA VAL A 61 -6.79 -9.20 -0.86
C VAL A 61 -5.29 -9.08 -1.17
N PRO A 62 -4.78 -7.89 -1.57
CA PRO A 62 -3.36 -7.65 -1.77
C PRO A 62 -2.52 -7.87 -0.51
N ASP A 63 -1.29 -8.39 -0.64
CA ASP A 63 -0.43 -8.72 0.51
C ASP A 63 -0.08 -7.49 1.38
N ILE A 64 0.05 -6.31 0.77
CA ILE A 64 0.28 -5.03 1.47
C ILE A 64 -0.85 -4.67 2.44
N LEU A 65 -2.05 -5.25 2.27
CA LEU A 65 -3.20 -5.04 3.16
C LEU A 65 -3.35 -6.14 4.22
N LYS A 66 -2.64 -7.26 4.10
CA LYS A 66 -2.81 -8.44 5.00
C LYS A 66 -2.08 -8.30 6.33
N LYS A 67 -1.12 -7.39 6.43
CA LYS A 67 -0.35 -7.17 7.67
C LYS A 67 -0.64 -5.77 8.20
N GLY A 68 -1.54 -5.72 9.19
CA GLY A 68 -1.74 -4.64 10.14
C GLY A 68 -1.64 -5.21 11.53
#